data_AF-A0A2A2H609-F1
#
_entry.id   AF-A0A2A2H609-F1
#
_cell.length_a   1.000
_cell.length_b   1.000
_cell.length_c   1.000
_cell.angle_alpha   90.00
_cell.angle_beta   90.00
_cell.angle_gamma   90.00
#
_symmetry.space_group_name_H-M   'P 1'
#
loop_
_entity.id
_entity.type
_entity.pdbx_description
1 polymer ?
#
loop_
_entity_poly.entity_id
_entity_poly.type
_entity_poly.pdbx_seq_one_letter_code
_entity_poly.pdbx_strand_id
1 'polypeptide(L)'
;MDIKGTVTSGQGKGAYFMGLPVYKTQFEKQLNFSPFPGTLNIKISEEEIDTIHRIDEDKLKIIEGKENFGDVLLIHATLNDKIEGAIVFPKKTTHKENILEFITSKKLKETIGIKDGDSVKISLKY
;
A
#
# COMPACT_ATOMS: atom_id res chain seq x y z
N MET A 1 -0.32 2.25 14.93
CA MET A 1 -1.23 1.07 15.00
C MET A 1 -0.52 -0.12 14.37
N ASP A 2 -0.54 -1.29 15.00
CA ASP A 2 0.11 -2.50 14.49
C ASP A 2 -0.94 -3.51 13.99
N ILE A 3 -0.71 -4.06 12.80
CA ILE A 3 -1.60 -4.98 12.09
C ILE A 3 -0.80 -6.21 11.70
N LYS A 4 -1.40 -7.40 11.82
CA LYS A 4 -0.80 -8.63 11.31
C LYS A 4 -1.47 -9.02 10.01
N GLY A 5 -0.70 -9.56 9.09
CA GLY A 5 -1.25 -10.06 7.85
C GLY A 5 -0.41 -11.14 7.22
N THR A 6 -0.92 -11.67 6.11
CA THR A 6 -0.30 -12.73 5.33
C THR A 6 -0.07 -12.24 3.92
N VAL A 7 1.17 -12.37 3.44
CA VAL A 7 1.51 -11.99 2.07
C VAL A 7 0.75 -12.85 1.07
N THR A 8 0.23 -12.21 0.03
CA THR A 8 -0.50 -12.88 -1.05
C THR A 8 -0.16 -12.26 -2.41
N SER A 9 -0.43 -12.98 -3.49
CA SER A 9 -0.26 -12.46 -4.86
C SER A 9 -1.59 -11.89 -5.36
N GLY A 10 -1.52 -10.70 -5.96
CA GLY A 10 -2.61 -10.13 -6.74
C GLY A 10 -2.47 -10.41 -8.24
N GLN A 11 -3.30 -9.73 -9.04
CA GLN A 11 -3.27 -9.82 -10.51
C GLN A 11 -2.16 -8.97 -11.17
N GLY A 12 -1.21 -8.44 -10.39
CA GLY A 12 -0.12 -7.60 -10.91
C GLY A 12 -0.52 -6.18 -11.37
N LYS A 13 -1.79 -5.79 -11.24
CA LYS A 13 -2.31 -4.47 -11.68
C LYS A 13 -1.66 -3.29 -10.97
N GLY A 14 -1.22 -3.46 -9.71
CA GLY A 14 -0.54 -2.41 -8.95
C GLY A 14 0.68 -1.85 -9.68
N ALA A 15 1.45 -2.69 -10.38
CA ALA A 15 2.62 -2.25 -11.16
C ALA A 15 2.25 -1.26 -12.27
N TYR A 16 1.12 -1.50 -12.96
CA TYR A 16 0.63 -0.59 -14.00
C TYR A 16 0.28 0.78 -13.41
N PHE A 17 -0.51 0.82 -12.34
CA PHE A 17 -0.93 2.09 -11.72
C PHE A 17 0.25 2.84 -11.11
N MET A 18 1.12 2.16 -10.36
CA MET A 18 2.31 2.78 -9.75
C MET A 18 3.29 3.36 -10.77
N GLY A 19 3.28 2.85 -12.00
CA GLY A 19 4.10 3.36 -13.10
C GLY A 19 3.54 4.58 -13.82
N LEU A 20 2.27 4.96 -13.59
CA LEU A 20 1.64 6.07 -14.32
C LEU A 20 2.24 7.42 -13.90
N PRO A 21 2.60 8.31 -14.86
CA PRO A 21 3.16 9.62 -14.55
C PRO A 21 2.28 10.49 -13.65
N VAL A 22 0.95 10.33 -13.72
CA VAL A 22 -0.02 11.06 -12.88
C VAL A 22 0.22 10.83 -11.39
N TYR A 23 0.65 9.63 -10.99
CA TYR A 23 0.88 9.29 -9.58
C TYR A 23 2.35 9.34 -9.18
N LYS A 24 3.26 8.93 -10.07
CA LYS A 24 4.67 8.71 -9.73
C LYS A 24 5.34 9.94 -9.08
N THR A 25 5.15 11.12 -9.65
CA THR A 25 5.76 12.37 -9.15
C THR A 25 5.17 12.79 -7.80
N GLN A 26 3.89 12.52 -7.57
CA GLN A 26 3.22 12.80 -6.31
C GLN A 26 3.69 11.84 -5.21
N PHE A 27 3.86 10.55 -5.52
CA PHE A 27 4.41 9.58 -4.57
C PHE A 27 5.81 10.01 -4.12
N GLU A 28 6.70 10.36 -5.05
CA GLU A 28 8.05 10.83 -4.75
C GLU A 28 8.03 12.05 -3.81
N LYS A 29 7.14 13.02 -4.06
CA LYS A 29 6.95 14.19 -3.21
C LYS A 29 6.40 13.86 -1.82
N GLN A 30 5.47 12.92 -1.70
CA GLN A 30 4.79 12.62 -0.43
C GLN A 30 5.55 11.62 0.46
N LEU A 31 6.40 10.80 -0.15
CA LEU A 31 7.13 9.70 0.50
C LEU A 31 8.62 9.96 0.66
N ASN A 32 9.18 10.96 -0.02
CA ASN A 32 10.63 11.21 -0.10
C ASN A 32 11.44 10.04 -0.70
N PHE A 33 10.78 9.15 -1.43
CA PHE A 33 11.41 8.10 -2.23
C PHE A 33 10.52 7.75 -3.43
N SER A 34 11.12 7.21 -4.49
CA SER A 34 10.39 6.65 -5.63
C SER A 34 9.98 5.21 -5.32
N PRO A 35 8.69 4.88 -5.24
CA PRO A 35 8.26 3.50 -5.02
C PRO A 35 8.65 2.61 -6.20
N PHE A 36 8.99 1.35 -5.90
CA PHE A 36 9.07 0.32 -6.92
C PHE A 36 7.70 0.18 -7.61
N PRO A 37 7.63 0.01 -8.95
CA PRO A 37 6.37 -0.14 -9.66
C PRO A 37 5.72 -1.50 -9.34
N GLY A 38 4.99 -1.55 -8.24
CA GLY A 38 4.26 -2.71 -7.74
C GLY A 38 3.81 -2.53 -6.29
N THR A 39 2.87 -3.37 -5.86
CA THR A 39 2.36 -3.41 -4.49
C THR A 39 2.64 -4.79 -3.90
N LEU A 40 2.97 -4.85 -2.60
CA LEU A 40 2.95 -6.07 -1.82
C LEU A 40 1.55 -6.21 -1.22
N ASN A 41 0.80 -7.22 -1.66
CA ASN A 41 -0.54 -7.48 -1.14
C ASN A 41 -0.43 -8.26 0.17
N ILE A 42 -1.11 -7.74 1.19
CA ILE A 42 -1.12 -8.33 2.53
C ILE A 42 -2.58 -8.54 2.92
N LYS A 43 -2.97 -9.80 3.06
CA LYS A 43 -4.30 -10.18 3.52
C LYS A 43 -4.37 -10.03 5.03
N ILE A 44 -5.40 -9.35 5.51
CA ILE A 44 -5.67 -9.11 6.93
C ILE A 44 -7.07 -9.61 7.31
N SER A 45 -7.39 -9.58 8.59
CA SER A 45 -8.73 -9.93 9.07
C SER A 45 -9.79 -8.88 8.70
N GLU A 46 -11.07 -9.26 8.71
CA GLU A 46 -12.19 -8.32 8.49
C GLU A 46 -12.23 -7.23 9.58
N GLU A 47 -11.93 -7.60 10.81
CA GLU A 47 -11.91 -6.65 11.94
C GLU A 47 -10.80 -5.60 11.79
N GLU A 48 -9.61 -6.01 11.33
CA GLU A 48 -8.50 -5.09 11.08
C GLU A 48 -8.78 -4.15 9.92
N ILE A 49 -9.37 -4.63 8.80
CA ILE A 49 -9.65 -3.76 7.65
C ILE A 49 -10.71 -2.71 8.00
N ASP A 50 -11.73 -3.07 8.77
CA ASP A 50 -12.77 -2.13 9.22
C ASP A 50 -12.18 -1.05 10.13
N THR A 51 -11.23 -1.42 10.98
CA THR A 51 -10.52 -0.46 11.83
C THR A 51 -9.69 0.52 11.00
N ILE A 52 -9.05 0.05 9.93
CA ILE A 52 -8.26 0.88 9.02
C ILE A 52 -9.15 1.83 8.22
N HIS A 53 -10.31 1.38 7.74
CA HIS A 53 -11.27 2.23 7.02
C HIS A 53 -11.91 3.31 7.90
N ARG A 54 -11.80 3.19 9.24
CA ARG A 54 -12.25 4.22 10.19
C ARG A 54 -11.16 5.24 10.54
N ILE A 55 -9.95 5.10 10.00
CA ILE A 55 -8.93 6.14 10.15
C ILE A 55 -9.45 7.41 9.45
N ASP A 56 -9.51 8.52 10.20
CA ASP A 56 -9.97 9.80 9.69
C ASP A 56 -9.16 10.23 8.45
N GLU A 57 -9.81 10.77 7.42
CA GLU A 57 -9.14 11.15 6.16
C GLU A 57 -8.07 12.25 6.36
N ASP A 58 -8.15 13.06 7.42
CA ASP A 58 -7.16 14.09 7.74
C ASP A 58 -5.79 13.54 8.15
N LYS A 59 -5.76 12.27 8.60
CA LYS A 59 -4.54 11.49 8.87
C LYS A 59 -3.93 10.87 7.62
N LEU A 60 -4.65 10.91 6.50
CA LEU A 60 -4.24 10.31 5.24
C LEU A 60 -3.72 11.38 4.29
N LYS A 61 -2.65 11.04 3.56
CA LYS A 61 -2.18 11.83 2.44
C LYS A 61 -2.97 11.45 1.20
N ILE A 62 -3.13 12.40 0.27
CA ILE A 62 -3.84 12.17 -0.99
C ILE A 62 -2.83 12.27 -2.14
N ILE A 63 -2.94 11.29 -3.04
CA ILE A 63 -2.33 11.29 -4.37
C ILE A 63 -3.47 11.51 -5.36
N GLU A 64 -3.48 12.65 -6.02
CA GLU A 64 -4.58 13.08 -6.87
C GLU A 64 -4.58 12.31 -8.19
N GLY A 65 -5.74 11.73 -8.52
CA GLY A 65 -5.98 11.15 -9.83
C GLY A 65 -6.23 12.20 -10.90
N LYS A 66 -6.35 11.76 -12.15
CA LYS A 66 -6.74 12.61 -13.28
C LYS A 66 -7.59 11.83 -14.28
N GLU A 67 -8.59 12.47 -14.85
CA GLU A 67 -9.48 11.90 -15.88
C GLU A 67 -10.10 10.57 -15.44
N ASN A 68 -9.63 9.45 -16.01
CA ASN A 68 -10.18 8.12 -15.75
C ASN A 68 -9.61 7.47 -14.47
N PHE A 69 -8.62 8.11 -13.85
CA PHE A 69 -7.90 7.64 -12.67
C PHE A 69 -8.41 8.37 -11.42
N GLY A 70 -8.85 7.61 -10.41
CA GLY A 70 -9.34 8.17 -9.14
C GLY A 70 -8.21 8.35 -8.13
N ASP A 71 -8.45 9.15 -7.09
CA ASP A 71 -7.44 9.42 -6.07
C ASP A 71 -6.98 8.15 -5.35
N VAL A 72 -5.76 8.23 -4.81
CA VAL A 72 -5.19 7.20 -3.95
C VAL A 72 -4.90 7.83 -2.59
N LEU A 73 -5.55 7.32 -1.55
CA LEU A 73 -5.20 7.67 -0.18
C LEU A 73 -3.95 6.92 0.24
N LEU A 74 -3.16 7.52 1.12
CA LEU A 74 -1.87 7.01 1.54
C LEU A 74 -1.65 7.24 3.02
N ILE A 75 -1.10 6.23 3.70
CA ILE A 75 -0.63 6.34 5.08
C ILE A 75 0.78 5.76 5.20
N HIS A 76 1.66 6.46 5.90
CA HIS A 76 3.03 6.01 6.14
C HIS A 76 3.02 4.74 6.99
N ALA A 77 3.91 3.79 6.67
CA ALA A 77 3.97 2.53 7.37
C ALA A 77 5.37 1.92 7.38
N THR A 78 5.60 0.98 8.30
CA THR A 78 6.77 0.10 8.27
C THR A 78 6.36 -1.36 8.23
N LEU A 79 7.01 -2.13 7.37
CA LEU A 79 6.86 -3.59 7.31
C LEU A 79 7.93 -4.25 8.18
N ASN A 80 7.50 -5.12 9.09
CA ASN A 80 8.34 -5.84 10.05
C ASN A 80 9.34 -4.95 10.79
N ASP A 81 8.92 -3.72 11.14
CA ASP A 81 9.72 -2.70 11.83
C ASP A 81 11.02 -2.27 11.13
N LYS A 82 11.25 -2.71 9.89
CA LYS A 82 12.55 -2.56 9.19
C LYS A 82 12.44 -1.84 7.86
N ILE A 83 11.31 -1.98 7.17
CA ILE A 83 11.17 -1.52 5.80
C ILE A 83 10.19 -0.38 5.79
N GLU A 84 10.69 0.81 5.49
CA GLU A 84 9.87 1.99 5.33
C GLU A 84 9.07 1.93 4.03
N GLY A 85 7.85 2.43 4.10
CA GLY A 85 6.93 2.43 2.98
C GLY A 85 5.61 3.10 3.35
N ALA A 86 4.57 2.71 2.64
CA ALA A 86 3.23 3.21 2.89
C ALA A 86 2.18 2.18 2.50
N ILE A 87 1.01 2.27 3.11
CA ILE A 87 -0.20 1.61 2.62
C ILE A 87 -0.94 2.58 1.72
N VAL A 88 -1.41 2.06 0.57
CA VAL A 88 -2.23 2.81 -0.38
C VAL A 88 -3.65 2.27 -0.42
N PHE A 89 -4.62 3.17 -0.58
CA PHE A 89 -6.05 2.85 -0.73
C PHE A 89 -6.58 3.58 -1.97
N PRO A 90 -6.70 2.88 -3.11
CA PRO A 90 -7.32 3.47 -4.29
C PRO A 90 -8.80 3.77 -4.03
N LYS A 91 -9.25 5.02 -4.20
CA LYS A 91 -10.67 5.39 -4.05
C LYS A 91 -11.55 4.75 -5.15
N LYS A 92 -10.95 4.41 -6.30
CA LYS A 92 -11.61 3.72 -7.40
C LYS A 92 -11.08 2.29 -7.54
N THR A 93 -11.70 1.36 -6.81
CA THR A 93 -11.37 -0.07 -6.85
C THR A 93 -12.63 -0.93 -6.93
N THR A 94 -12.48 -2.12 -7.49
CA THR A 94 -13.55 -3.15 -7.51
C THR A 94 -13.26 -4.29 -6.52
N HIS A 95 -12.11 -4.24 -5.83
CA HIS A 95 -11.68 -5.30 -4.93
C HIS A 95 -12.32 -5.13 -3.55
N LYS A 96 -13.13 -6.11 -3.14
CA LYS A 96 -13.74 -6.22 -1.79
C LYS A 96 -12.93 -7.11 -0.83
N GLU A 97 -11.71 -7.46 -1.20
CA GLU A 97 -10.88 -8.35 -0.41
C GLU A 97 -10.16 -7.54 0.67
N ASN A 98 -10.02 -8.09 1.89
CA ASN A 98 -9.29 -7.48 3.01
C ASN A 98 -7.78 -7.47 2.74
N ILE A 99 -7.38 -6.75 1.70
CA ILE A 99 -6.03 -6.66 1.17
C ILE A 99 -5.54 -5.25 1.39
N LEU A 100 -4.44 -5.14 2.13
CA LEU A 100 -3.64 -3.93 2.17
C LEU A 100 -2.59 -3.99 1.06
N GLU A 101 -2.41 -2.87 0.37
CA GLU A 101 -1.37 -2.70 -0.63
C GLU A 101 -0.20 -1.91 -0.03
N PHE A 102 0.90 -2.58 0.27
CA PHE A 102 2.12 -1.93 0.78
C PHE A 102 3.06 -1.57 -0.37
N ILE A 103 3.52 -0.32 -0.40
CA ILE A 103 4.51 0.19 -1.36
C ILE A 103 5.79 0.60 -0.65
N THR A 104 6.92 0.39 -1.32
CA THR A 104 8.26 0.77 -0.84
C THR A 104 9.19 0.93 -2.06
N SER A 105 10.41 1.41 -1.84
CA SER A 105 11.41 1.59 -2.91
C SER A 105 11.99 0.28 -3.48
N LYS A 106 11.65 -0.86 -2.87
CA LYS A 106 12.23 -2.19 -3.19
C LYS A 106 11.18 -3.19 -3.65
N LYS A 107 11.57 -4.08 -4.57
CA LYS A 107 10.79 -5.27 -4.92
C LYS A 107 10.98 -6.35 -3.86
N LEU A 108 10.10 -6.37 -2.85
CA LEU A 108 10.32 -7.16 -1.63
C LEU A 108 10.49 -8.66 -1.86
N LYS A 109 9.66 -9.27 -2.72
CA LYS A 109 9.76 -10.72 -3.01
C LYS A 109 11.13 -11.15 -3.53
N GLU A 110 11.81 -10.28 -4.28
CA GLU A 110 13.15 -10.56 -4.82
C GLU A 110 14.26 -10.11 -3.88
N THR A 111 14.13 -8.92 -3.29
CA THR A 111 15.20 -8.29 -2.52
C THR A 111 15.38 -8.89 -1.13
N ILE A 112 14.31 -9.38 -0.50
CA ILE A 112 14.35 -9.97 0.85
C ILE A 112 13.75 -11.38 0.90
N GLY A 113 13.34 -11.93 -0.26
CA GLY A 113 12.87 -13.31 -0.37
C GLY A 113 11.52 -13.59 0.28
N ILE A 114 10.69 -12.57 0.52
CA ILE A 114 9.34 -12.75 1.09
C ILE A 114 8.42 -13.46 0.11
N LYS A 115 7.59 -14.38 0.59
CA LYS A 115 6.76 -15.29 -0.22
C LYS A 115 5.30 -15.22 0.19
N ASP A 116 4.43 -15.71 -0.69
CA ASP A 116 3.02 -15.90 -0.33
C ASP A 116 2.90 -16.88 0.83
N GLY A 117 2.01 -16.55 1.78
CA GLY A 117 1.86 -17.30 3.03
C GLY A 117 2.73 -16.79 4.18
N ASP A 118 3.73 -15.94 3.92
CA ASP A 118 4.55 -15.37 5.00
C ASP A 118 3.73 -14.41 5.85
N SER A 119 3.85 -14.54 7.17
CA SER A 119 3.26 -13.60 8.12
C SER A 119 4.12 -12.34 8.24
N VAL A 120 3.46 -11.19 8.23
CA VAL A 120 4.09 -9.88 8.35
C VAL A 120 3.36 -9.01 9.36
N LYS A 121 4.10 -8.05 9.92
CA LYS A 121 3.56 -6.97 10.72
C LYS A 121 3.64 -5.66 9.95
N ILE A 122 2.56 -4.90 9.94
CA ILE A 122 2.50 -3.54 9.40
C ILE A 122 2.28 -2.59 10.57
N SER A 123 3.13 -1.59 10.70
CA SER A 123 2.96 -0.52 11.70
C SER A 123 2.63 0.79 10.99
N LEU A 124 1.39 1.25 11.13
CA LEU A 124 0.91 2.53 10.57
C LEU A 124 1.40 3.71 11.42
N LYS A 125 1.85 4.77 10.74
CA LYS A 125 2.35 6.03 11.30
C LYS A 125 1.43 7.18 10.88
N TYR A 126 0.64 7.69 11.82
CA TYR A 126 -0.27 8.82 11.65
C TYR A 126 -0.54 9.51 12.98
#